data_AF-A0A7V9BWN7-F1
#
_entry.id   AF-A0A7V9BWN7-F1
#
_cell.length_a   1.000
_cell.length_b   1.000
_cell.length_c   1.000
_cell.angle_alpha   90.00
_cell.angle_beta   90.00
_cell.angle_gamma   90.00
#
_symmetry.space_group_name_H-M   'P 1'
#
loop_
_entity.id
_entity.type
_entity.pdbx_description
1 polymer ?
#
loop_
_entity_poly.entity_id
_entity_poly.type
_entity_poly.pdbx_seq_one_letter_code
_entity_poly.pdbx_strand_id
1 'polypeptide(L)'
;MQSLICYWAGRLDDSLRYAQQATEVADPGGGTSAVWLIANQARSLAALGRLAEAHAAIERAADAREYVEPDELDDLGGLCTFTRPRQLYYAADALRWGGRDEAESTERLALLALDAYQQAPTADHAFGDEAGTRCALAASRIELGEIAGAAEALAPVLDLPTPQRIHGVVSSVEYVHQVLIGIEKYAREASELGEALREFSTNRLALPQ
;
A
#
# COMPACT_ATOMS: atom_id res chain seq x y z
N MET A 1 -13.70 5.87 6.55
CA MET A 1 -14.06 4.58 5.88
C MET A 1 -14.43 4.76 4.40
N GLN A 2 -15.32 5.69 4.02
CA GLN A 2 -15.73 5.90 2.62
C GLN A 2 -14.55 6.12 1.64
N SER A 3 -13.56 6.91 2.06
CA SER A 3 -12.37 7.19 1.25
C SER A 3 -11.59 5.93 0.86
N LEU A 4 -11.43 4.96 1.77
CA LEU A 4 -10.75 3.68 1.51
C LEU A 4 -11.54 2.80 0.54
N ILE A 5 -12.86 2.72 0.72
CA ILE A 5 -13.75 1.95 -0.15
C ILE A 5 -13.68 2.50 -1.58
N CYS A 6 -13.76 3.83 -1.74
CA CYS A 6 -13.65 4.49 -3.04
C CYS A 6 -12.28 4.26 -3.69
N TYR A 7 -11.18 4.26 -2.91
CA TYR A 7 -9.84 3.99 -3.44
C TYR A 7 -9.78 2.62 -4.10
N TRP A 8 -10.17 1.58 -3.36
CA TRP A 8 -10.14 0.20 -3.87
C TRP A 8 -11.18 -0.08 -4.96
N ALA A 9 -12.25 0.72 -5.03
CA ALA A 9 -13.22 0.68 -6.12
C ALA A 9 -12.77 1.46 -7.37
N GLY A 10 -11.57 2.05 -7.38
CA GLY A 10 -11.07 2.86 -8.50
C GLY A 10 -11.74 4.24 -8.63
N ARG A 11 -12.58 4.64 -7.68
CA ARG A 11 -13.23 5.97 -7.62
C ARG A 11 -12.30 6.96 -6.92
N LEU A 12 -11.16 7.25 -7.54
CA LEU A 12 -10.06 7.99 -6.92
C LEU A 12 -10.42 9.44 -6.55
N ASP A 13 -11.20 10.15 -7.38
CA ASP A 13 -11.69 11.50 -7.06
C ASP A 13 -12.60 11.51 -5.83
N ASP A 14 -13.52 10.54 -5.72
CA ASP A 14 -14.37 10.39 -4.54
C ASP A 14 -13.54 10.02 -3.32
N SER A 15 -12.56 9.14 -3.49
CA SER A 15 -11.63 8.77 -2.43
C SER A 15 -10.93 10.02 -1.88
N LEU A 16 -10.35 10.83 -2.75
CA LEU A 16 -9.67 12.07 -2.39
C LEU A 16 -10.62 13.04 -1.69
N ARG A 17 -11.81 13.28 -2.26
CA ARG A 17 -12.84 14.16 -1.69
C ARG A 17 -13.23 13.73 -0.28
N TYR A 18 -13.49 12.44 -0.06
CA TYR A 18 -13.85 11.94 1.26
C TYR A 18 -12.68 12.01 2.25
N ALA A 19 -11.43 11.86 1.82
CA ALA A 19 -10.26 12.03 2.70
C ALA A 19 -10.13 13.50 3.15
N GLN A 20 -10.28 14.44 2.21
CA GLN A 20 -10.19 15.87 2.49
C GLN A 20 -11.30 16.32 3.45
N GLN A 21 -12.56 15.97 3.16
CA GLN A 21 -13.70 16.27 4.03
C GLN A 21 -13.52 15.71 5.45
N ALA A 22 -12.96 14.50 5.56
CA ALA A 22 -12.71 13.90 6.86
C ALA A 22 -11.55 14.58 7.61
N THR A 23 -10.56 15.10 6.89
CA THR A 23 -9.42 15.82 7.49
C THR A 23 -9.83 17.21 7.99
N GLU A 24 -10.77 17.87 7.32
CA GLU A 24 -11.31 19.18 7.74
C GLU A 24 -12.04 19.14 9.09
N VAL A 25 -12.60 17.99 9.47
CA VAL A 25 -13.35 17.80 10.71
C VAL A 25 -12.60 16.98 11.76
N ALA A 26 -11.43 16.46 11.42
CA ALA A 26 -10.61 15.69 12.37
C ALA A 26 -9.93 16.64 13.36
N ASP A 27 -9.86 16.22 14.62
CA ASP A 27 -9.06 16.91 15.63
C ASP A 27 -7.57 16.75 15.29
N PRO A 28 -6.81 17.84 15.08
CA PRO A 28 -5.37 17.76 14.77
C PRO A 28 -4.53 17.08 15.85
N GLY A 29 -5.00 17.02 17.10
CA GLY A 29 -4.36 16.26 18.19
C GLY A 29 -5.03 14.92 18.52
N GLY A 30 -6.03 14.52 17.74
CA GLY A 30 -6.78 13.27 17.96
C GLY A 30 -5.97 12.01 17.68
N GLY A 31 -6.59 10.85 17.92
CA GLY A 31 -5.96 9.55 17.76
C GLY A 31 -5.43 9.26 16.35
N THR A 32 -4.87 8.08 16.14
CA THR A 32 -4.13 7.75 14.92
C THR A 32 -4.97 7.78 13.63
N SER A 33 -6.31 7.83 13.76
CA SER A 33 -7.24 8.02 12.65
C SER A 33 -7.00 9.31 11.86
N ALA A 34 -6.54 10.40 12.50
CA ALA A 34 -6.19 11.65 11.81
C ALA A 34 -5.01 11.44 10.84
N VAL A 35 -3.98 10.73 11.29
CA VAL A 35 -2.82 10.34 10.46
C VAL A 35 -3.26 9.45 9.30
N TRP A 36 -4.17 8.52 9.55
CA TRP A 36 -4.69 7.63 8.51
C TRP A 36 -5.41 8.38 7.38
N LEU A 37 -6.21 9.40 7.71
CA LEU A 37 -6.93 10.20 6.71
C LEU A 37 -5.97 10.95 5.78
N ILE A 38 -4.93 11.55 6.35
CA ILE A 38 -3.88 12.25 5.58
C ILE A 38 -3.10 11.26 4.72
N ALA A 39 -2.71 10.11 5.28
CA ALA A 39 -2.00 9.07 4.53
C ALA A 39 -2.87 8.51 3.38
N ASN A 40 -4.17 8.36 3.58
CA ASN A 40 -5.08 7.94 2.52
C ASN A 40 -5.25 9.00 1.44
N GLN A 41 -5.25 10.28 1.81
CA GLN A 41 -5.22 11.39 0.87
C GLN A 41 -4.00 11.29 -0.07
N ALA A 42 -2.82 10.98 0.48
CA ALA A 42 -1.58 10.82 -0.30
C ALA A 42 -1.72 9.72 -1.36
N ARG A 43 -2.28 8.56 -1.01
CA ARG A 43 -2.52 7.46 -1.95
C ARG A 43 -3.44 7.87 -3.10
N SER A 44 -4.55 8.53 -2.79
CA SER A 44 -5.50 8.98 -3.81
C SER A 44 -4.89 10.07 -4.71
N LEU A 45 -4.10 10.99 -4.15
CA LEU A 45 -3.36 11.99 -4.92
C LEU A 45 -2.36 11.34 -5.88
N ALA A 46 -1.54 10.40 -5.39
CA ALA A 46 -0.54 9.72 -6.20
C ALA A 46 -1.19 8.89 -7.32
N ALA A 47 -2.27 8.16 -7.02
CA ALA A 47 -3.02 7.39 -8.01
C ALA A 47 -3.70 8.28 -9.09
N LEU A 48 -3.95 9.57 -8.78
CA LEU A 48 -4.43 10.58 -9.73
C LEU A 48 -3.28 11.29 -10.50
N GLY A 49 -2.03 10.86 -10.32
CA GLY A 49 -0.84 11.46 -10.94
C GLY A 49 -0.35 12.75 -10.28
N ARG A 50 -0.85 13.09 -9.08
CA ARG A 50 -0.53 14.33 -8.36
C ARG A 50 0.59 14.10 -7.35
N LEU A 51 1.75 13.64 -7.82
CA LEU A 51 2.85 13.17 -6.96
C LEU A 51 3.40 14.24 -6.02
N ALA A 52 3.57 15.49 -6.47
CA ALA A 52 4.05 16.56 -5.61
C ALA A 52 3.13 16.80 -4.40
N GLU A 53 1.82 16.72 -4.61
CA GLU A 53 0.84 16.85 -3.52
C GLU A 53 0.79 15.59 -2.65
N ALA A 54 1.02 14.41 -3.23
CA ALA A 54 1.15 13.17 -2.48
C ALA A 54 2.36 13.21 -1.52
N HIS A 55 3.52 13.70 -1.97
CA HIS A 55 4.69 13.93 -1.11
C HIS A 55 4.37 14.87 0.04
N ALA A 56 3.77 16.03 -0.24
CA ALA A 56 3.35 16.96 0.79
C ALA A 56 2.34 16.34 1.79
N ALA A 57 1.47 15.44 1.32
CA ALA A 57 0.56 14.70 2.21
C ALA A 57 1.29 13.63 3.05
N ILE A 58 2.29 12.94 2.51
CA ILE A 58 3.13 11.99 3.24
C ILE A 58 3.89 12.70 4.37
N GLU A 59 4.48 13.86 4.08
CA GLU A 59 5.16 14.71 5.08
C GLU A 59 4.19 15.16 6.17
N ARG A 60 3.02 15.69 5.81
CA ARG A 60 1.98 16.06 6.79
C ARG A 60 1.53 14.89 7.66
N ALA A 61 1.43 13.68 7.11
CA ALA A 61 1.10 12.49 7.89
C ALA A 61 2.23 12.11 8.85
N ALA A 62 3.49 12.33 8.48
CA ALA A 62 4.63 12.14 9.37
C ALA A 62 4.60 13.15 10.52
N ASP A 63 4.42 14.44 10.21
CA ASP A 63 4.32 15.51 11.21
C ASP A 63 3.14 15.28 12.16
N ALA A 64 1.96 14.93 11.63
CA ALA A 64 0.78 14.67 12.45
C ALA A 64 0.98 13.53 13.44
N ARG A 65 1.80 12.52 13.10
CA ARG A 65 2.09 11.41 14.02
C ARG A 65 2.83 11.86 15.28
N GLU A 66 3.69 12.87 15.19
CA GLU A 66 4.46 13.37 16.33
C GLU A 66 3.57 14.01 17.42
N TYR A 67 2.32 14.35 17.08
CA TYR A 67 1.36 14.99 17.96
C TYR A 67 0.14 14.11 18.29
N VAL A 68 0.16 12.82 17.91
CA VAL A 68 -0.95 11.91 18.21
C VAL A 68 -1.05 11.68 19.72
N GLU A 69 -2.24 11.93 20.27
CA GLU A 69 -2.66 11.43 21.58
C GLU A 69 -3.62 10.24 21.36
N PRO A 70 -3.21 8.99 21.68
CA PRO A 70 -4.08 7.83 21.49
C PRO A 70 -5.42 7.97 22.19
N ASP A 71 -6.50 7.60 21.52
CA ASP A 71 -7.87 7.73 22.01
C ASP A 71 -8.59 6.37 22.19
N GLU A 72 -9.86 6.40 22.64
CA GLU A 72 -10.67 5.19 22.84
C GLU A 72 -10.85 4.36 21.55
N LEU A 73 -10.71 4.97 20.37
CA LEU A 73 -10.77 4.25 19.09
C LEU A 73 -9.47 3.48 18.86
N ASP A 74 -8.33 4.07 19.21
CA ASP A 74 -7.02 3.42 19.11
C ASP A 74 -6.90 2.19 20.03
N ASP A 75 -7.54 2.20 21.19
CA ASP A 75 -7.57 1.08 22.13
C ASP A 75 -8.26 -0.18 21.56
N LEU A 76 -9.14 -0.03 20.56
CA LEU A 76 -9.81 -1.16 19.91
C LEU A 76 -8.87 -2.00 19.02
N GLY A 77 -7.72 -1.45 18.62
CA GLY A 77 -6.75 -2.16 17.80
C GLY A 77 -7.19 -2.39 16.35
N GLY A 78 -6.36 -3.14 15.61
CA GLY A 78 -6.69 -3.62 14.27
C GLY A 78 -6.95 -2.49 13.27
N LEU A 79 -8.16 -2.45 12.69
CA LEU A 79 -8.53 -1.43 11.70
C LEU A 79 -8.74 -0.04 12.32
N CYS A 80 -9.02 0.02 13.62
CA CYS A 80 -9.28 1.26 14.35
C CYS A 80 -7.99 2.00 14.72
N THR A 81 -6.86 1.32 14.71
CA THR A 81 -5.53 1.88 14.95
C THR A 81 -4.74 1.97 13.64
N PHE A 82 -4.13 3.11 13.40
CA PHE A 82 -3.19 3.32 12.32
C PHE A 82 -1.78 3.24 12.87
N THR A 83 -1.16 2.07 12.75
CA THR A 83 0.17 1.82 13.30
C THR A 83 1.28 2.39 12.41
N ARG A 84 2.50 2.51 12.95
CA ARG A 84 3.67 2.98 12.19
C ARG A 84 3.98 2.13 10.95
N PRO A 85 4.01 0.78 10.98
CA PRO A 85 4.24 -0.01 9.77
C PRO A 85 3.17 0.25 8.70
N ARG A 86 1.91 0.45 9.11
CA ARG A 86 0.81 0.77 8.20
C ARG A 86 0.96 2.14 7.53
N GLN A 87 1.44 3.14 8.26
CA GLN A 87 1.78 4.45 7.68
C GLN A 87 2.89 4.35 6.64
N LEU A 88 3.97 3.62 6.95
CA LEU A 88 5.09 3.43 6.02
C LEU A 88 4.63 2.70 4.75
N TYR A 89 3.80 1.67 4.90
CA TYR A 89 3.14 1.00 3.79
C TYR A 89 2.33 1.98 2.92
N TYR A 90 1.48 2.80 3.52
CA TYR A 90 0.64 3.75 2.75
C TYR A 90 1.50 4.75 1.96
N ALA A 91 2.62 5.18 2.51
CA ALA A 91 3.58 6.03 1.81
C ALA A 91 4.23 5.29 0.63
N ALA A 92 4.68 4.04 0.83
CA ALA A 92 5.23 3.22 -0.25
C ALA A 92 4.19 2.94 -1.37
N ASP A 93 2.95 2.58 -1.01
CA ASP A 93 1.85 2.37 -1.96
C ASP A 93 1.44 3.65 -2.69
N ALA A 94 1.63 4.82 -2.08
CA ALA A 94 1.45 6.08 -2.78
C ALA A 94 2.59 6.31 -3.78
N LEU A 95 3.85 6.25 -3.34
CA LEU A 95 4.99 6.59 -4.18
C LEU A 95 5.21 5.62 -5.35
N ARG A 96 4.75 4.36 -5.26
CA ARG A 96 4.86 3.43 -6.40
C ARG A 96 4.23 3.98 -7.68
N TRP A 97 3.21 4.83 -7.58
CA TRP A 97 2.57 5.46 -8.74
C TRP A 97 3.50 6.38 -9.54
N GLY A 98 4.63 6.81 -8.96
CA GLY A 98 5.66 7.56 -9.68
C GLY A 98 6.59 6.73 -10.55
N GLY A 99 6.43 5.40 -10.57
CA GLY A 99 7.23 4.50 -11.41
C GLY A 99 8.72 4.64 -11.11
N ARG A 100 9.55 4.63 -12.17
CA ARG A 100 11.02 4.74 -12.09
C ARG A 100 11.52 5.91 -11.25
N ASP A 101 10.93 7.09 -11.37
CA ASP A 101 11.45 8.30 -10.70
C ASP A 101 11.29 8.22 -9.17
N GLU A 102 10.33 7.43 -8.68
CA GLU A 102 10.07 7.22 -7.25
C GLU A 102 10.50 5.84 -6.75
N ALA A 103 11.15 5.04 -7.59
CA ALA A 103 11.42 3.63 -7.29
C ALA A 103 12.32 3.47 -6.05
N GLU A 104 13.40 4.24 -5.94
CA GLU A 104 14.31 4.19 -4.77
C GLU A 104 13.59 4.61 -3.47
N SER A 105 12.77 5.66 -3.53
CA SER A 105 11.96 6.13 -2.39
C SER A 105 10.94 5.10 -1.96
N THR A 106 10.27 4.47 -2.94
CA THR A 106 9.29 3.41 -2.73
C THR A 106 9.93 2.19 -2.09
N GLU A 107 11.06 1.71 -2.61
CA GLU A 107 11.81 0.58 -2.03
C GLU A 107 12.22 0.87 -0.59
N ARG A 108 12.82 2.04 -0.34
CA ARG A 108 13.25 2.43 1.01
C ARG A 108 12.09 2.41 2.01
N LEU A 109 10.94 2.99 1.65
CA LEU A 109 9.76 3.00 2.52
C LEU A 109 9.17 1.61 2.73
N ALA A 110 9.14 0.78 1.68
CA ALA A 110 8.65 -0.59 1.78
C ALA A 110 9.54 -1.44 2.69
N LEU A 111 10.87 -1.32 2.59
CA LEU A 111 11.80 -2.02 3.49
C LEU A 111 11.63 -1.55 4.94
N LEU A 112 11.49 -0.24 5.18
CA LEU A 112 11.20 0.30 6.52
C LEU A 112 9.86 -0.22 7.07
N ALA A 113 8.84 -0.34 6.23
CA ALA A 113 7.54 -0.90 6.62
C ALA A 113 7.66 -2.38 7.00
N LEU A 114 8.41 -3.18 6.23
CA LEU A 114 8.63 -4.60 6.53
C LEU A 114 9.43 -4.81 7.81
N ASP A 115 10.49 -4.03 8.05
CA ASP A 115 11.23 -4.05 9.31
C ASP A 115 10.31 -3.67 10.49
N ALA A 116 9.50 -2.62 10.32
CA ALA A 116 8.54 -2.21 11.33
C ALA A 116 7.47 -3.29 11.61
N TYR A 117 7.01 -4.03 10.61
CA TYR A 117 6.12 -5.19 10.83
C TYR A 117 6.83 -6.31 11.59
N GLN A 118 8.08 -6.62 11.26
CA GLN A 118 8.84 -7.66 11.97
C GLN A 118 9.01 -7.37 13.46
N GLN A 119 9.17 -6.10 13.83
CA GLN A 119 9.29 -5.67 15.23
C GLN A 119 7.94 -5.46 15.94
N ALA A 120 6.84 -5.35 15.20
CA ALA A 120 5.52 -5.10 15.76
C ALA A 120 4.92 -6.36 16.41
N PRO A 121 4.09 -6.21 17.47
CA PRO A 121 3.30 -7.31 18.02
C PRO A 121 2.43 -7.96 16.95
N THR A 122 2.22 -9.27 17.02
CA THR A 122 1.40 -10.02 16.04
C THR A 122 -0.02 -9.47 15.89
N ALA A 123 -0.59 -8.85 16.93
CA ALA A 123 -1.91 -8.21 16.86
C ALA A 123 -1.96 -7.01 15.89
N ASP A 124 -0.82 -6.38 15.62
CA ASP A 124 -0.69 -5.23 14.71
C ASP A 124 -0.36 -5.66 13.28
N HIS A 125 -0.20 -6.97 13.03
CA HIS A 125 0.10 -7.51 11.71
C HIS A 125 -1.17 -7.55 10.87
N ALA A 126 -1.28 -6.60 9.95
CA ALA A 126 -2.31 -6.62 8.93
C ALA A 126 -1.78 -7.32 7.67
N PHE A 127 -2.09 -8.62 7.53
CA PHE A 127 -1.57 -9.44 6.41
C PHE A 127 -1.75 -8.78 5.03
N GLY A 128 -2.88 -8.10 4.81
CA GLY A 128 -3.16 -7.43 3.54
C GLY A 128 -2.27 -6.20 3.30
N ASP A 129 -1.94 -5.46 4.36
CA ASP A 129 -1.05 -4.30 4.27
C ASP A 129 0.42 -4.76 4.13
N GLU A 130 0.80 -5.85 4.79
CA GLU A 130 2.12 -6.48 4.63
C GLU A 130 2.31 -7.05 3.21
N ALA A 131 1.26 -7.66 2.64
CA ALA A 131 1.25 -8.12 1.25
C ALA A 131 1.33 -6.94 0.27
N GLY A 132 0.57 -5.87 0.51
CA GLY A 132 0.66 -4.63 -0.27
C GLY A 132 2.05 -3.99 -0.21
N THR A 133 2.70 -4.03 0.96
CA THR A 133 4.07 -3.54 1.15
C THR A 133 5.07 -4.31 0.28
N ARG A 134 4.95 -5.64 0.25
CA ARG A 134 5.77 -6.49 -0.62
C ARG A 134 5.51 -6.22 -2.10
N CYS A 135 4.26 -5.98 -2.49
CA CYS A 135 3.93 -5.59 -3.86
C CYS A 135 4.55 -4.23 -4.24
N ALA A 136 4.52 -3.24 -3.35
CA ALA A 136 5.18 -1.96 -3.59
C ALA A 136 6.71 -2.12 -3.74
N LEU A 137 7.35 -2.93 -2.88
CA LEU A 137 8.76 -3.28 -2.99
C LEU A 137 9.10 -3.96 -4.32
N ALA A 138 8.27 -4.92 -4.74
CA ALA A 138 8.47 -5.63 -5.99
C ALA A 138 8.31 -4.71 -7.21
N ALA A 139 7.31 -3.82 -7.20
CA ALA A 139 7.12 -2.82 -8.25
C ALA A 139 8.34 -1.89 -8.36
N SER A 140 8.84 -1.35 -7.24
CA SER A 140 10.05 -0.52 -7.27
C SER A 140 11.27 -1.28 -7.78
N ARG A 141 11.45 -2.54 -7.39
CA ARG A 141 12.59 -3.36 -7.86
C ARG A 141 12.51 -3.66 -9.34
N ILE A 142 11.31 -3.94 -9.86
CA ILE A 142 11.08 -4.09 -11.30
C ILE A 142 11.46 -2.80 -12.03
N GLU A 143 11.00 -1.64 -11.56
CA GLU A 143 11.39 -0.34 -12.11
C GLU A 143 12.92 -0.14 -12.05
N LEU A 144 13.61 -0.59 -11.00
CA LEU A 144 15.07 -0.53 -10.91
C LEU A 144 15.80 -1.61 -11.74
N GLY A 145 15.08 -2.56 -12.35
CA GLY A 145 15.64 -3.66 -13.14
C GLY A 145 16.04 -4.89 -12.33
N GLU A 146 15.69 -4.95 -11.04
CA GLU A 146 16.02 -6.02 -10.10
C GLU A 146 14.94 -7.13 -10.07
N ILE A 147 14.76 -7.85 -11.17
CA ILE A 147 13.69 -8.86 -11.31
C ILE A 147 13.79 -9.98 -10.26
N ALA A 148 15.00 -10.47 -9.99
CA ALA A 148 15.21 -11.49 -8.96
C ALA A 148 14.79 -10.99 -7.56
N GLY A 149 15.16 -9.76 -7.21
CA GLY A 149 14.76 -9.14 -5.96
C GLY A 149 13.25 -8.89 -5.86
N ALA A 150 12.58 -8.63 -6.99
CA ALA A 150 11.13 -8.52 -7.03
C ALA A 150 10.44 -9.88 -6.80
N ALA A 151 10.97 -10.96 -7.38
CA ALA A 151 10.48 -12.31 -7.15
C ALA A 151 10.64 -12.74 -5.68
N GLU A 152 11.80 -12.44 -5.07
CA GLU A 152 12.04 -12.68 -3.64
C GLU A 152 11.03 -11.93 -2.75
N ALA A 153 10.78 -10.65 -3.07
CA ALA A 153 9.79 -9.85 -2.35
C ALA A 153 8.37 -10.42 -2.46
N LEU A 154 8.01 -11.00 -3.61
CA LEU A 154 6.68 -11.54 -3.87
C LEU A 154 6.44 -12.96 -3.37
N ALA A 155 7.48 -13.74 -3.09
CA ALA A 155 7.33 -15.14 -2.67
C ALA A 155 6.33 -15.31 -1.49
N PRO A 156 6.39 -14.53 -0.39
CA PRO A 156 5.42 -14.64 0.69
C PRO A 156 4.00 -14.25 0.30
N VAL A 157 3.83 -13.39 -0.71
CA VAL A 157 2.51 -12.98 -1.23
C VAL A 157 1.91 -14.12 -2.04
N LEU A 158 2.70 -14.76 -2.90
CA LEU A 158 2.26 -15.88 -3.74
C LEU A 158 1.86 -17.11 -2.90
N ASP A 159 2.49 -17.28 -1.74
CA ASP A 159 2.17 -18.33 -0.76
C ASP A 159 0.86 -18.08 0.03
N LEU A 160 0.25 -16.90 -0.08
CA LEU A 160 -0.99 -16.60 0.64
C LEU A 160 -2.12 -17.57 0.23
N PRO A 161 -2.83 -18.17 1.20
CA PRO A 161 -3.96 -19.06 0.91
C PRO A 161 -5.12 -18.26 0.31
N THR A 162 -5.97 -18.91 -0.49
CA THR A 162 -7.10 -18.27 -1.20
C THR A 162 -7.96 -17.33 -0.34
N PRO A 163 -8.28 -17.64 0.94
CA PRO A 163 -9.03 -16.72 1.80
C PRO A 163 -8.35 -15.39 2.12
N GLN A 164 -7.03 -15.30 2.01
CA GLN A 164 -6.25 -14.08 2.22
C GLN A 164 -6.01 -13.31 0.90
N ARG A 165 -6.42 -13.86 -0.25
CA ARG A 165 -6.36 -13.20 -1.56
C ARG A 165 -7.53 -12.24 -1.75
N ILE A 166 -7.68 -11.33 -0.79
CA ILE A 166 -8.72 -10.29 -0.79
C ILE A 166 -8.45 -9.28 -1.91
N HIS A 167 -9.48 -8.49 -2.26
CA HIS A 167 -9.45 -7.54 -3.37
C HIS A 167 -8.20 -6.65 -3.38
N GLY A 168 -7.84 -6.04 -2.25
CA GLY A 168 -6.66 -5.16 -2.19
C GLY A 168 -5.33 -5.86 -2.46
N VAL A 169 -5.17 -7.12 -2.03
CA VAL A 169 -3.97 -7.93 -2.31
C VAL A 169 -3.92 -8.27 -3.79
N VAL A 170 -5.03 -8.74 -4.35
CA VAL A 170 -5.13 -9.09 -5.78
C VAL A 170 -4.85 -7.88 -6.66
N SER A 171 -5.49 -6.73 -6.39
CA SER A 171 -5.24 -5.49 -7.15
C SER A 171 -3.78 -5.01 -7.05
N SER A 172 -3.12 -5.22 -5.91
CA SER A 172 -1.69 -4.90 -5.76
C SER A 172 -0.82 -5.82 -6.61
N VAL A 173 -1.12 -7.12 -6.65
CA VAL A 173 -0.43 -8.10 -7.51
C VAL A 173 -0.66 -7.79 -9.00
N GLU A 174 -1.90 -7.48 -9.38
CA GLU A 174 -2.24 -7.07 -10.75
C GLU A 174 -1.46 -5.83 -11.17
N TYR A 175 -1.28 -4.85 -10.27
CA TYR A 175 -0.44 -3.69 -10.53
C TYR A 175 1.02 -4.07 -10.80
N VAL A 176 1.63 -4.93 -9.96
CA VAL A 176 3.01 -5.40 -10.20
C VAL A 176 3.14 -6.09 -11.55
N HIS A 177 2.16 -6.91 -11.94
CA HIS A 177 2.12 -7.54 -13.25
C HIS A 177 2.05 -6.50 -14.40
N GLN A 178 1.32 -5.39 -14.24
CA GLN A 178 1.33 -4.30 -15.24
C GLN A 178 2.68 -3.62 -15.35
N VAL A 179 3.32 -3.30 -14.22
CA VAL A 179 4.68 -2.70 -14.19
C VAL A 179 5.66 -3.64 -14.90
N LEU A 180 5.59 -4.93 -14.60
CA LEU A 180 6.41 -5.95 -15.26
C LEU A 180 6.21 -5.88 -16.78
N ILE A 181 4.98 -5.80 -17.30
CA ILE A 181 4.67 -5.77 -18.76
C ILE A 181 5.20 -4.51 -19.44
N GLY A 182 5.28 -3.41 -18.71
CA GLY A 182 5.80 -2.14 -19.23
C GLY A 182 7.30 -2.15 -19.55
N ILE A 183 8.08 -3.09 -18.99
CA ILE A 183 9.52 -3.17 -19.22
C ILE A 183 9.80 -4.13 -20.39
N GLU A 184 10.24 -3.57 -21.52
CA GLU A 184 10.45 -4.30 -22.78
C GLU A 184 11.34 -5.56 -22.64
N LYS A 185 10.80 -6.69 -23.12
CA LYS A 185 11.47 -7.95 -23.50
C LYS A 185 12.13 -8.71 -22.35
N TYR A 186 11.27 -9.39 -21.61
CA TYR A 186 11.58 -10.34 -20.55
C TYR A 186 12.67 -11.36 -20.88
N ALA A 187 13.71 -11.33 -20.04
CA ALA A 187 14.46 -12.52 -19.69
C ALA A 187 13.50 -13.58 -19.10
N ARG A 188 13.87 -14.86 -19.21
CA ARG A 188 13.06 -16.00 -18.75
C ARG A 188 12.44 -15.80 -17.36
N GLU A 189 13.21 -15.24 -16.44
CA GLU A 189 12.81 -14.96 -15.05
C GLU A 189 11.59 -14.04 -14.94
N ALA A 190 11.50 -13.02 -15.79
CA ALA A 190 10.35 -12.11 -15.78
C ALA A 190 9.09 -12.74 -16.41
N SER A 191 9.27 -13.69 -17.34
CA SER A 191 8.15 -14.49 -17.86
C SER A 191 7.59 -15.42 -16.77
N GLU A 192 8.47 -16.12 -16.06
CA GLU A 192 8.09 -17.03 -14.96
C GLU A 192 7.38 -16.25 -13.85
N LEU A 193 7.89 -15.08 -13.47
CA LEU A 193 7.23 -14.19 -12.50
C LEU A 193 5.86 -13.72 -13.00
N GLY A 194 5.76 -13.32 -14.27
CA GLY A 194 4.51 -12.88 -14.87
C GLY A 194 3.42 -13.95 -14.88
N GLU A 195 3.79 -15.21 -15.13
CA GLU A 195 2.88 -16.36 -15.05
C GLU A 195 2.37 -16.58 -13.62
N ALA A 196 3.26 -16.56 -12.62
CA ALA A 196 2.91 -16.72 -11.22
C ALA A 196 1.93 -15.63 -10.72
N LEU A 197 2.18 -14.37 -11.09
CA LEU A 197 1.30 -13.24 -10.72
C LEU A 197 -0.09 -13.36 -11.35
N ARG A 198 -0.16 -13.85 -12.60
CA ARG A 198 -1.43 -14.10 -13.29
C ARG A 198 -2.21 -15.22 -12.63
N GLU A 199 -1.56 -16.35 -12.34
CA GLU A 199 -2.20 -17.49 -11.67
C GLU A 199 -2.76 -17.08 -10.32
N PHE A 200 -1.97 -16.36 -9.51
CA PHE A 200 -2.40 -15.83 -8.21
C PHE A 200 -3.69 -15.01 -8.32
N SER A 201 -3.74 -14.10 -9.29
CA SER A 201 -4.88 -13.18 -9.49
C SER A 201 -6.16 -13.89 -9.96
N THR A 202 -6.02 -14.97 -10.73
CA THR A 202 -7.16 -15.80 -11.16
C THR A 202 -7.71 -16.70 -10.07
N ASN A 203 -6.86 -17.15 -9.14
CA ASN A 203 -7.22 -18.05 -8.04
C ASN A 203 -7.63 -17.29 -6.77
N ARG A 204 -8.59 -16.37 -6.90
CA ARG A 204 -9.15 -15.60 -5.78
C ARG A 204 -10.44 -16.23 -5.25
N LEU A 205 -10.80 -15.91 -4.00
CA LEU A 205 -12.04 -16.39 -3.41
C LEU A 205 -13.23 -15.86 -4.25
N ALA A 206 -13.99 -16.76 -4.88
CA ALA A 206 -15.22 -16.39 -5.55
C ALA A 206 -16.21 -15.93 -4.46
N LEU A 207 -16.76 -14.71 -4.59
CA LEU A 207 -17.93 -14.33 -3.79
C LEU A 207 -19.08 -15.28 -4.17
N PRO A 208 -19.85 -15.82 -3.21
CA PRO A 208 -21.10 -16.48 -3.55
C PRO A 208 -21.95 -15.51 -4.38
N GLN A 209 -22.49 -15.99 -5.52
CA GLN A 209 -23.43 -15.24 -6.34
C GLN A 209 -24.76 -15.03 -5.61
#